data_AF-A0A841UBT2-F1
#
_entry.id   AF-A0A841UBT2-F1
#
_cell.length_a   1.000
_cell.length_b   1.000
_cell.length_c   1.000
_cell.angle_alpha   90.00
_cell.angle_beta   90.00
_cell.angle_gamma   90.00
#
_symmetry.space_group_name_H-M   'P 1'
#
loop_
_entity.id
_entity.type
_entity.pdbx_description
1 polymer ?
#
loop_
_entity_poly.entity_id
_entity_poly.type
_entity_poly.pdbx_seq_one_letter_code
_entity_poly.pdbx_strand_id
1 'polypeptide(L)'
;MNRGKGILSVILVVICVYAAGLMMYSLHEREAPAPAPPAASPGGAPSAPPSAEPAAPVNAEAATALYKSNCLACHGDQLQGGMGPELTKVGEAMTSDQIYNQIAKGGGGMPGFAGTLSDEEIKTLAGWLAAKK
;
A
#
# COMPACT_ATOMS: atom_id res chain seq x y z
N MET A 1 -12.80 4.80 59.92
CA MET A 1 -13.52 3.88 59.00
C MET A 1 -13.57 4.50 57.61
N ASN A 2 -12.52 4.38 56.79
CA ASN A 2 -12.58 4.76 55.36
C ASN A 2 -11.42 4.19 54.49
N ARG A 3 -10.49 3.42 55.07
CA ARG A 3 -9.32 2.90 54.33
C ARG A 3 -9.69 1.78 53.33
N GLY A 4 -10.78 1.05 53.53
CA GLY A 4 -11.23 -0.02 52.62
C GLY A 4 -11.95 0.45 51.34
N LYS A 5 -12.63 1.60 51.40
CA LYS A 5 -13.39 2.15 50.25
C LYS A 5 -12.46 2.75 49.19
N GLY A 6 -11.32 3.32 49.61
CA GLY A 6 -10.28 3.79 48.68
C GLY A 6 -9.60 2.64 47.94
N ILE A 7 -9.29 1.54 48.63
CA ILE A 7 -8.63 0.38 48.01
C ILE A 7 -9.57 -0.29 47.00
N LEU A 8 -10.86 -0.45 47.31
CA LEU A 8 -11.84 -1.01 46.39
C LEU A 8 -12.07 -0.12 45.15
N SER A 9 -12.08 1.20 45.32
CA SER A 9 -12.24 2.15 44.22
C SER A 9 -11.00 2.18 43.31
N VAL A 10 -9.80 2.04 43.86
CA VAL A 10 -8.56 1.93 43.08
C VAL A 10 -8.52 0.62 42.31
N ILE A 11 -8.93 -0.50 42.93
CA ILE A 11 -9.01 -1.81 42.26
C ILE A 11 -10.01 -1.76 41.10
N LEU A 12 -11.16 -1.12 41.28
CA LEU A 12 -12.19 -1.03 40.24
C LEU A 12 -11.73 -0.15 39.06
N VAL A 13 -11.05 0.96 39.33
CA VAL A 13 -10.45 1.79 38.27
C VAL A 13 -9.33 1.05 37.53
N VAL A 14 -8.48 0.31 38.24
CA VAL A 14 -7.41 -0.51 37.62
C VAL A 14 -8.00 -1.61 36.76
N ILE A 15 -9.07 -2.28 37.21
CA ILE A 15 -9.78 -3.30 36.42
C ILE A 15 -10.41 -2.68 35.17
N CYS A 16 -11.03 -1.50 35.27
CA CYS A 16 -11.62 -0.82 34.12
C CYS A 16 -10.56 -0.36 33.11
N VAL A 17 -9.43 0.18 33.57
CA VAL A 17 -8.31 0.58 32.69
C VAL A 17 -7.68 -0.64 32.03
N TYR A 18 -7.53 -1.75 32.75
CA TYR A 18 -7.00 -2.99 32.20
C TYR A 18 -7.94 -3.60 31.16
N ALA A 19 -9.26 -3.62 31.42
CA ALA A 19 -10.27 -4.10 30.47
C ALA A 19 -10.35 -3.22 29.20
N ALA A 20 -10.26 -1.89 29.35
CA ALA A 20 -10.21 -0.97 28.22
C ALA A 20 -8.91 -1.14 27.40
N GLY A 21 -7.78 -1.35 28.07
CA GLY A 21 -6.50 -1.64 27.43
C GLY A 21 -6.52 -2.97 26.65
N LEU A 22 -7.16 -4.01 27.19
CA LEU A 22 -7.28 -5.31 26.54
C LEU A 22 -8.18 -5.24 25.28
N MET A 23 -9.26 -4.46 25.32
CA MET A 23 -10.09 -4.19 24.12
C MET A 23 -9.34 -3.39 23.04
N MET A 24 -8.52 -2.42 23.43
CA MET A 24 -7.68 -1.66 22.49
C MET A 24 -6.57 -2.53 21.88
N TYR A 25 -6.04 -3.49 22.64
CA TYR A 25 -5.05 -4.46 22.15
C TYR A 25 -5.65 -5.38 21.08
N SER A 26 -6.89 -5.84 21.26
CA SER A 26 -7.59 -6.68 20.27
C SER A 26 -7.94 -5.96 18.96
N LEU A 27 -7.94 -4.62 18.92
CA LEU A 27 -8.08 -3.85 17.67
C LEU A 27 -6.73 -3.61 16.96
N HIS A 28 -5.60 -3.80 17.64
CA HIS A 28 -4.26 -3.67 17.05
C HIS A 28 -3.79 -4.94 16.33
N GLU A 29 -4.44 -6.10 16.55
CA GLU A 29 -4.16 -7.36 15.85
C GLU A 29 -4.78 -7.45 14.43
N ARG A 30 -5.07 -6.32 13.79
CA ARG A 30 -5.26 -6.24 12.33
C ARG A 30 -4.09 -5.58 11.60
N GLU A 31 -3.04 -5.19 12.29
CA GLU A 31 -1.75 -4.89 11.66
C GLU A 31 -0.86 -6.12 11.87
N ALA A 32 -1.03 -7.12 11.00
CA ALA A 32 0.04 -8.09 10.82
C ALA A 32 1.28 -7.29 10.40
N PRO A 33 2.46 -7.45 11.03
CA PRO A 33 3.69 -7.01 10.39
C PRO A 33 3.73 -7.73 9.05
N ALA A 34 3.75 -6.95 7.96
CA ALA A 34 3.96 -7.51 6.62
C ALA A 34 5.13 -8.49 6.72
N PRO A 35 5.02 -9.71 6.16
CA PRO A 35 6.15 -10.62 6.14
C PRO A 35 7.30 -9.87 5.46
N ALA A 36 8.42 -9.71 6.17
CA ALA A 36 9.65 -9.24 5.56
C ALA A 36 9.87 -10.11 4.30
N PRO A 37 10.11 -9.52 3.12
CA PRO A 37 10.36 -10.31 1.93
C PRO A 37 11.57 -11.22 2.22
N PRO A 38 11.57 -12.46 1.72
CA PRO A 38 12.74 -13.31 1.86
C PRO A 38 13.94 -12.56 1.29
N ALA A 39 14.99 -12.41 2.11
CA ALA A 39 16.28 -11.95 1.66
C ALA A 39 16.74 -12.88 0.53
N ALA A 40 16.52 -12.45 -0.71
CA ALA A 40 17.00 -13.12 -1.90
C ALA A 40 18.29 -12.43 -2.33
N SER A 41 19.34 -13.23 -2.28
CA SER A 41 20.75 -12.97 -2.60
C SER A 41 21.03 -12.21 -3.90
N PRO A 42 22.26 -11.66 -4.04
CA PRO A 42 22.62 -10.83 -5.18
C PRO A 42 22.91 -11.69 -6.41
N GLY A 43 22.51 -11.22 -7.59
CA GLY A 43 23.07 -11.78 -8.82
C GLY A 43 22.30 -11.48 -10.10
N GLY A 44 22.90 -10.63 -10.93
CA GLY A 44 22.85 -10.82 -12.39
C GLY A 44 22.02 -9.82 -13.18
N ALA A 45 22.68 -8.78 -13.68
CA ALA A 45 22.29 -8.24 -14.99
C ALA A 45 22.50 -9.35 -16.04
N PRO A 46 21.62 -9.43 -17.04
CA PRO A 46 22.09 -9.03 -18.37
C PRO A 46 21.08 -8.16 -19.15
N SER A 47 21.65 -7.44 -20.11
CA SER A 47 21.02 -6.54 -21.06
C SER A 47 19.93 -7.16 -21.93
N ALA A 48 18.78 -6.48 -22.01
CA ALA A 48 17.77 -6.41 -23.09
C ALA A 48 17.00 -7.68 -23.56
N PRO A 49 15.77 -7.51 -24.10
CA PRO A 49 14.55 -6.96 -23.49
C PRO A 49 13.52 -8.10 -23.28
N PRO A 50 12.74 -8.16 -22.18
CA PRO A 50 11.72 -9.20 -22.07
C PRO A 50 10.43 -8.70 -22.71
N SER A 51 10.15 -9.26 -23.88
CA SER A 51 8.79 -9.45 -24.37
C SER A 51 8.03 -10.28 -23.34
N ALA A 52 6.98 -9.69 -22.77
CA ALA A 52 5.86 -10.33 -22.05
C ALA A 52 6.18 -11.64 -21.30
N GLU A 53 6.94 -11.55 -20.22
CA GLU A 53 6.94 -12.59 -19.19
C GLU A 53 5.74 -12.36 -18.25
N PRO A 54 5.07 -13.41 -17.72
CA PRO A 54 4.00 -13.20 -16.77
C PRO A 54 4.63 -12.55 -15.53
N ALA A 55 4.30 -11.29 -15.30
CA ALA A 55 4.63 -10.61 -14.06
C ALA A 55 4.22 -11.53 -12.91
N ALA A 56 5.14 -11.78 -11.98
CA ALA A 56 4.84 -12.44 -10.71
C ALA A 56 3.49 -11.93 -10.18
N PRO A 57 2.66 -12.78 -9.55
CA PRO A 57 1.30 -12.43 -9.20
C PRO A 57 1.30 -11.10 -8.44
N VAL A 58 0.79 -10.06 -9.09
CA VAL A 58 0.75 -8.73 -8.52
C VAL A 58 -0.20 -8.80 -7.34
N ASN A 59 0.25 -8.39 -6.17
CA ASN A 59 -0.61 -8.30 -5.00
C ASN A 59 -1.65 -7.19 -5.24
N ALA A 60 -2.81 -7.58 -5.76
CA ALA A 60 -3.87 -6.66 -6.18
C ALA A 60 -4.45 -5.88 -5.00
N GLU A 61 -4.47 -6.46 -3.80
CA GLU A 61 -4.96 -5.82 -2.58
C GLU A 61 -4.02 -4.70 -2.16
N ALA A 62 -2.70 -4.97 -2.12
CA ALA A 62 -1.68 -3.97 -1.85
C ALA A 62 -1.69 -2.85 -2.90
N ALA A 63 -1.76 -3.19 -4.19
CA ALA A 63 -1.84 -2.22 -5.27
C ALA A 63 -3.07 -1.31 -5.15
N THR A 64 -4.23 -1.89 -4.80
CA THR A 64 -5.48 -1.12 -4.62
C THR A 64 -5.37 -0.17 -3.42
N ALA A 65 -4.76 -0.61 -2.33
CA ALA A 65 -4.52 0.24 -1.16
C ALA A 65 -3.59 1.42 -1.49
N LEU A 66 -2.47 1.14 -2.15
CA LEU A 66 -1.53 2.17 -2.63
C LEU A 66 -2.21 3.16 -3.57
N TYR A 67 -3.04 2.66 -4.50
CA TYR A 67 -3.78 3.48 -5.45
C TYR A 67 -4.76 4.42 -4.74
N LYS A 68 -5.53 3.91 -3.77
CA LYS A 68 -6.49 4.70 -3.01
C LYS A 68 -5.81 5.82 -2.22
N SER A 69 -4.64 5.55 -1.65
CA SER A 69 -3.91 6.53 -0.84
C SER A 69 -3.22 7.61 -1.67
N ASN A 70 -2.76 7.29 -2.89
CA ASN A 70 -1.84 8.16 -3.63
C ASN A 70 -2.38 8.68 -4.97
N CYS A 71 -3.32 7.97 -5.60
CA CYS A 71 -3.69 8.20 -7.00
C CYS A 71 -5.16 8.61 -7.18
N LEU A 72 -6.04 8.13 -6.31
CA LEU A 72 -7.49 8.26 -6.41
C LEU A 72 -7.97 9.71 -6.56
N ALA A 73 -7.34 10.66 -5.85
CA ALA A 73 -7.74 12.06 -5.89
C ALA A 73 -7.72 12.67 -7.30
N CYS A 74 -6.88 12.15 -8.19
CA CYS A 74 -6.77 12.63 -9.57
C CYS A 74 -7.38 11.64 -10.58
N HIS A 75 -7.25 10.34 -10.33
CA HIS A 75 -7.61 9.29 -11.30
C HIS A 75 -8.94 8.57 -10.99
N GLY A 76 -9.65 8.99 -9.93
CA GLY A 76 -10.96 8.45 -9.56
C GLY A 76 -10.88 7.16 -8.76
N ASP A 77 -11.99 6.73 -8.18
CA ASP A 77 -12.05 5.50 -7.36
C ASP A 77 -12.15 4.21 -8.20
N GLN A 78 -12.62 4.34 -9.44
CA GLN A 78 -12.78 3.29 -10.45
C GLN A 78 -11.80 3.44 -11.62
N LEU A 79 -10.71 4.19 -11.45
CA LEU A 79 -9.77 4.52 -12.53
C LEU A 79 -10.37 5.39 -13.66
N GLN A 80 -11.57 5.94 -13.46
CA GLN A 80 -12.34 6.68 -14.48
C GLN A 80 -11.74 8.04 -14.85
N GLY A 81 -10.69 8.47 -14.15
CA GLY A 81 -10.10 9.79 -14.32
C GLY A 81 -10.83 10.89 -13.56
N GLY A 82 -10.46 12.13 -13.86
CA GLY A 82 -10.98 13.34 -13.21
C GLY A 82 -10.07 14.51 -13.52
N MET A 83 -9.22 14.89 -12.55
CA MET A 83 -8.11 15.80 -12.82
C MET A 83 -7.05 15.16 -13.71
N GLY A 84 -6.76 13.87 -13.46
CA GLY A 84 -5.88 13.06 -14.28
C GLY A 84 -6.65 12.25 -15.33
N PRO A 85 -5.95 11.68 -16.32
CA PRO A 85 -6.57 10.82 -17.33
C PRO A 85 -7.17 9.54 -16.73
N GLU A 86 -8.08 8.92 -17.48
CA GLU A 86 -8.62 7.59 -17.18
C GLU A 86 -7.53 6.51 -17.31
N LEU A 87 -7.54 5.52 -16.39
CA LEU A 87 -6.55 4.43 -16.32
C LEU A 87 -7.18 3.03 -16.45
N THR A 88 -8.48 2.92 -16.74
CA THR A 88 -9.21 1.63 -16.86
C THR A 88 -8.60 0.68 -17.89
N LYS A 89 -7.88 1.22 -18.89
CA LYS A 89 -7.24 0.51 -20.01
C LYS A 89 -5.79 0.90 -20.24
N VAL A 90 -5.11 1.46 -19.23
CA VAL A 90 -3.75 1.99 -19.40
C VAL A 90 -2.76 0.92 -19.87
N GLY A 91 -2.99 -0.35 -19.54
CA GLY A 91 -2.22 -1.50 -19.99
C GLY A 91 -2.38 -1.87 -21.48
N GLU A 92 -3.34 -1.28 -22.20
CA GLU A 92 -3.38 -1.36 -23.67
C GLU A 92 -2.36 -0.40 -24.31
N ALA A 93 -2.09 0.73 -23.66
CA ALA A 93 -1.25 1.80 -24.19
C ALA A 93 0.19 1.81 -23.64
N MET A 94 0.39 1.32 -22.41
CA MET A 94 1.66 1.38 -21.71
C MET A 94 2.04 0.04 -21.09
N THR A 95 3.33 -0.30 -21.16
CA THR A 95 3.90 -1.43 -20.44
C THR A 95 4.07 -1.12 -18.95
N SER A 96 4.26 -2.16 -18.12
CA SER A 96 4.58 -1.98 -16.70
C SER A 96 5.78 -1.06 -16.48
N ASP A 97 6.85 -1.19 -17.27
CA ASP A 97 8.04 -0.34 -17.13
C ASP A 97 7.76 1.12 -17.49
N GLN A 98 6.91 1.37 -18.49
CA GLN A 98 6.50 2.72 -18.85
C GLN A 98 5.64 3.35 -17.75
N ILE A 99 4.72 2.58 -17.17
CA ILE A 99 3.88 3.03 -16.06
C ILE A 99 4.74 3.29 -14.81
N TYR A 100 5.69 2.41 -14.50
CA TYR A 100 6.64 2.61 -13.41
C TYR A 100 7.39 3.93 -13.59
N ASN A 101 7.93 4.18 -14.79
CA ASN A 101 8.66 5.42 -15.06
C ASN A 101 7.77 6.65 -14.92
N GLN A 102 6.52 6.58 -15.38
CA GLN A 102 5.55 7.66 -15.24
C GLN A 102 5.21 7.94 -13.77
N ILE A 103 5.02 6.91 -12.94
CA ILE A 103 4.75 7.09 -11.51
C ILE A 103 5.98 7.63 -10.78
N ALA A 104 7.16 7.09 -11.05
CA ALA A 104 8.40 7.51 -10.39
C ALA A 104 8.77 8.96 -10.71
N LYS A 105 8.72 9.34 -11.99
CA LYS A 105 9.19 10.65 -12.48
C LYS A 105 8.08 11.70 -12.55
N GLY A 106 6.83 11.29 -12.64
CA GLY A 106 5.71 12.18 -12.94
C GLY A 106 5.74 12.65 -14.40
N GLY A 107 4.96 13.70 -14.70
CA GLY A 107 4.88 14.33 -16.01
C GLY A 107 3.46 14.76 -16.37
N GLY A 108 3.32 15.74 -17.27
CA GLY A 108 2.00 16.21 -17.73
C GLY A 108 1.09 16.74 -16.61
N GLY A 109 1.68 17.27 -15.53
CA GLY A 109 0.94 17.73 -14.35
C GLY A 109 0.80 16.67 -13.25
N MET A 110 1.15 15.41 -13.50
CA MET A 110 1.26 14.38 -12.46
C MET A 110 2.57 14.55 -11.68
N PRO A 111 2.55 14.63 -10.33
CA PRO A 111 3.77 14.67 -9.53
C PRO A 111 4.54 13.34 -9.64
N GLY A 112 5.86 13.40 -9.49
CA GLY A 112 6.69 12.20 -9.35
C GLY A 112 6.63 11.66 -7.93
N PHE A 113 6.55 10.34 -7.80
CA PHE A 113 6.43 9.65 -6.51
C PHE A 113 7.73 8.98 -6.05
N ALA A 114 8.82 9.08 -6.82
CA ALA A 114 10.13 8.64 -6.36
C ALA A 114 10.51 9.36 -5.06
N GLY A 115 10.84 8.59 -4.02
CA GLY A 115 11.14 9.11 -2.68
C GLY A 115 9.92 9.36 -1.79
N THR A 116 8.71 9.29 -2.33
CA THR A 116 7.46 9.22 -1.54
C THR A 116 7.02 7.78 -1.37
N LEU A 117 7.10 6.99 -2.45
CA LEU A 117 6.85 5.55 -2.46
C LEU A 117 8.18 4.80 -2.64
N SER A 118 8.24 3.60 -2.09
CA SER A 118 9.35 2.68 -2.34
C SER A 118 9.34 2.17 -3.78
N ASP A 119 10.48 1.67 -4.23
CA ASP A 119 10.62 1.10 -5.57
C ASP A 119 9.66 -0.09 -5.78
N GLU A 120 9.54 -0.95 -4.77
CA GLU A 120 8.63 -2.10 -4.77
C GLU A 120 7.16 -1.69 -4.80
N GLU A 121 6.77 -0.61 -4.11
CA GLU A 121 5.41 -0.06 -4.15
C GLU A 121 5.06 0.47 -5.55
N ILE A 122 5.99 1.19 -6.18
CA ILE A 122 5.81 1.70 -7.54
C ILE A 122 5.72 0.53 -8.54
N LYS A 123 6.58 -0.49 -8.41
CA LYS A 123 6.50 -1.71 -9.22
C LYS A 123 5.16 -2.43 -9.05
N THR A 124 4.67 -2.51 -7.81
CA THR A 124 3.38 -3.12 -7.48
C THR A 124 2.23 -2.38 -8.17
N LEU A 125 2.20 -1.05 -8.10
CA LEU A 125 1.23 -0.22 -8.82
C LEU A 125 1.33 -0.39 -10.34
N ALA A 126 2.55 -0.35 -10.87
CA ALA A 126 2.80 -0.41 -12.29
C ALA A 126 2.36 -1.75 -12.91
N GLY A 127 2.69 -2.87 -12.25
CA GLY A 127 2.25 -4.18 -12.69
C GLY A 127 0.73 -4.33 -12.64
N TRP A 128 0.09 -3.80 -11.59
CA TRP A 128 -1.37 -3.87 -11.43
C TRP A 128 -2.11 -3.04 -12.49
N LEU A 129 -1.59 -1.85 -12.81
CA LEU A 129 -2.13 -0.97 -13.86
C LEU A 129 -1.87 -1.53 -15.27
N ALA A 130 -0.72 -2.15 -15.52
CA ALA A 130 -0.43 -2.80 -16.81
C ALA A 130 -1.37 -3.98 -17.13
N ALA A 131 -2.00 -4.56 -16.11
CA ALA A 131 -3.02 -5.60 -16.28
C ALA A 131 -4.41 -5.02 -16.65
N LYS A 132 -4.60 -3.70 -16.64
CA LYS A 132 -5.86 -3.03 -17.00
C LYS A 132 -5.91 -2.82 -18.51
N LYS A 133 -6.67 -3.65 -19.21
CA LYS A 133 -6.82 -3.66 -20.67
C LYS A 133 -8.28 -3.47 -21.04
#